data_AF-A0A0Q4XMJ3-F1
#
_entry.id   AF-A0A0Q4XMJ3-F1
#
_cell.length_a   1.000
_cell.length_b   1.000
_cell.length_c   1.000
_cell.angle_alpha   90.00
_cell.angle_beta   90.00
_cell.angle_gamma   90.00
#
_symmetry.space_group_name_H-M   'P 1'
#
loop_
_entity.id
_entity.type
_entity.pdbx_description
1 polymer ?
#
loop_
_entity_poly.entity_id
_entity_poly.type
_entity_poly.pdbx_seq_one_letter_code
_entity_poly.pdbx_strand_id
1 'polypeptide(L)'
;MMTQAFEKTSALYEAGTQGQTGLGTVMKGVTAVAKTNQTAGIEWTDFARQSFAEGTATMKKLAAARTPQAAFEIQAAYLKGSYERLVAQTQTMRDLYSGLATTMKPQGTGAKLPATV
;
A
#
# COMPACT_ATOMS: atom_id res chain seq x y z
N MET A 1 19.80 -50.19 4.84
CA MET A 1 18.75 -49.92 3.83
C MET A 1 17.48 -49.31 4.42
N MET A 2 16.98 -49.77 5.58
CA MET A 2 15.78 -49.23 6.22
C MET A 2 15.89 -47.73 6.61
N THR A 3 17.07 -47.29 7.07
CA THR A 3 17.32 -45.89 7.48
C THR A 3 17.27 -44.91 6.31
N GLN A 4 17.88 -45.25 5.16
CA GLN A 4 17.84 -44.41 3.97
C GLN A 4 16.44 -44.29 3.36
N ALA A 5 15.64 -45.35 3.44
CA ALA A 5 14.25 -45.31 2.98
C ALA A 5 13.42 -44.33 3.81
N PHE A 6 13.63 -44.31 5.14
CA PHE A 6 12.95 -43.39 6.05
C PHE A 6 13.36 -41.93 5.81
N GLU A 7 14.66 -41.66 5.61
CA GLU A 7 15.18 -40.31 5.29
C GLU A 7 14.65 -39.78 3.94
N LYS A 8 14.54 -40.64 2.92
CA LYS A 8 13.96 -40.25 1.63
C LYS A 8 12.48 -39.90 1.76
N THR A 9 11.74 -40.67 2.56
CA THR A 9 10.31 -40.43 2.80
C THR A 9 10.07 -39.16 3.61
N SER A 10 10.89 -38.86 4.62
CA SER A 10 10.80 -37.60 5.37
C SER A 10 11.16 -36.39 4.50
N ALA A 11 12.21 -36.49 3.67
CA ALA A 11 12.58 -35.42 2.74
C ALA A 11 11.48 -35.12 1.70
N LEU A 12 10.79 -36.15 1.20
CA LEU A 12 9.64 -35.97 0.29
C LEU A 12 8.45 -35.30 0.98
N TYR A 13 8.19 -35.62 2.26
CA TYR A 13 7.14 -34.99 3.05
C TYR A 13 7.45 -33.51 3.34
N GLU A 14 8.69 -33.19 3.72
CA GLU A 14 9.15 -31.80 3.92
C GLU A 14 9.12 -30.99 2.62
N ALA A 15 9.57 -31.56 1.50
CA ALA A 15 9.48 -30.92 0.19
C ALA A 15 8.02 -30.66 -0.23
N GLY A 16 7.11 -31.61 0.04
CA GLY A 16 5.68 -31.47 -0.25
C GLY A 16 4.98 -30.41 0.60
N THR A 17 5.35 -30.27 1.87
CA THR A 17 4.82 -29.25 2.78
C THR A 17 5.41 -27.86 2.51
N GLN A 18 6.71 -27.77 2.17
CA GLN A 18 7.35 -26.55 1.70
C GLN A 18 6.74 -26.06 0.38
N GLY A 19 6.46 -26.94 -0.58
CA GLY A 19 5.79 -26.60 -1.84
C GLY A 19 4.37 -26.04 -1.62
N GLN A 20 3.59 -26.67 -0.74
CA GLN A 20 2.24 -26.18 -0.38
C GLN A 20 2.28 -24.82 0.35
N THR A 21 3.23 -24.64 1.26
CA THR A 21 3.43 -23.37 1.99
C THR A 21 3.90 -22.25 1.06
N GLY A 22 4.78 -22.58 0.11
CA GLY A 22 5.26 -21.65 -0.92
C GLY A 22 4.13 -21.18 -1.85
N LEU A 23 3.29 -22.10 -2.33
CA LEU A 23 2.14 -21.76 -3.18
C LEU A 23 1.14 -20.85 -2.44
N GLY A 24 0.84 -21.16 -1.18
CA GLY A 24 -0.02 -20.31 -0.34
C GLY A 24 0.55 -18.91 -0.12
N THR A 25 1.87 -18.79 0.02
CA THR A 25 2.56 -17.50 0.21
C THR A 25 2.55 -16.67 -1.09
N VAL A 26 2.80 -17.30 -2.23
CA VAL A 26 2.74 -16.64 -3.54
C VAL A 26 1.33 -16.12 -3.82
N MET A 27 0.30 -16.94 -3.60
CA MET A 27 -1.10 -16.54 -3.82
C MET A 27 -1.53 -15.37 -2.91
N LYS A 28 -1.07 -15.34 -1.65
CA LYS A 28 -1.27 -14.21 -0.74
C LYS A 28 -0.57 -12.94 -1.26
N GLY A 29 0.68 -13.06 -1.73
CA GLY A 29 1.43 -11.94 -2.32
C GLY A 29 0.74 -11.33 -3.54
N VAL A 30 0.32 -12.16 -4.51
CA VAL A 30 -0.41 -11.71 -5.70
C VAL A 30 -1.70 -10.99 -5.32
N THR A 31 -2.47 -11.56 -4.39
CA THR A 31 -3.72 -10.96 -3.91
C THR A 31 -3.47 -9.62 -3.21
N ALA A 32 -2.41 -9.51 -2.40
CA ALA A 32 -2.04 -8.29 -1.70
C ALA A 32 -1.66 -7.17 -2.68
N VAL A 33 -0.83 -7.47 -3.69
CA VAL A 33 -0.46 -6.50 -4.74
C VAL A 33 -1.70 -5.99 -5.48
N ALA A 34 -2.59 -6.91 -5.90
CA ALA A 34 -3.82 -6.54 -6.61
C ALA A 34 -4.70 -5.60 -5.76
N LYS A 35 -4.89 -5.92 -4.48
CA LYS A 35 -5.68 -5.08 -3.55
C LYS A 35 -5.04 -3.72 -3.33
N THR A 36 -3.74 -3.65 -3.07
CA THR A 36 -3.03 -2.37 -2.89
C THR A 36 -3.22 -1.46 -4.10
N ASN A 37 -3.10 -2.00 -5.32
CA ASN A 37 -3.29 -1.20 -6.53
C ASN A 37 -4.76 -0.78 -6.74
N GLN A 38 -5.73 -1.65 -6.43
CA GLN A 38 -7.15 -1.29 -6.47
C GLN A 38 -7.47 -0.16 -5.50
N THR A 39 -7.01 -0.27 -4.25
CA THR A 39 -7.22 0.79 -3.25
C THR A 39 -6.52 2.07 -3.65
N ALA A 40 -5.27 2.02 -4.13
CA ALA A 40 -4.56 3.20 -4.60
C ALA A 40 -5.33 3.93 -5.73
N GLY A 41 -5.90 3.19 -6.68
CA GLY A 41 -6.73 3.76 -7.75
C GLY A 41 -8.00 4.45 -7.24
N ILE A 42 -8.66 3.89 -6.23
CA ILE A 42 -9.83 4.50 -5.59
C ILE A 42 -9.43 5.82 -4.92
N GLU A 43 -8.38 5.81 -4.11
CA GLU A 43 -7.88 7.00 -3.40
C GLU A 43 -7.47 8.11 -4.39
N TRP A 44 -6.82 7.77 -5.50
CA TRP A 44 -6.50 8.76 -6.55
C TRP A 44 -7.74 9.39 -7.17
N THR A 45 -8.76 8.57 -7.42
CA THR A 45 -10.02 9.05 -7.99
C THR A 45 -10.75 9.96 -6.98
N ASP A 46 -10.74 9.60 -5.70
CA ASP A 46 -11.33 10.39 -4.62
C ASP A 46 -10.60 11.73 -4.43
N PHE A 47 -9.26 11.71 -4.41
CA PHE A 47 -8.44 12.92 -4.37
C PHE A 47 -8.73 13.87 -5.56
N ALA A 48 -8.87 13.32 -6.77
CA ALA A 48 -9.20 14.10 -7.96
C ALA A 48 -10.59 14.74 -7.86
N ARG A 49 -11.61 13.97 -7.44
CA ARG A 49 -12.98 14.51 -7.25
C ARG A 49 -13.00 15.61 -6.20
N GLN A 50 -12.35 15.42 -5.05
CA GLN A 50 -12.29 16.42 -3.99
C GLN A 50 -11.57 17.70 -4.44
N SER A 51 -10.43 17.55 -5.12
CA SER A 51 -9.67 18.68 -5.64
C SER A 51 -10.49 19.51 -6.64
N PHE A 52 -11.24 18.84 -7.53
CA PHE A 52 -12.11 19.53 -8.48
C PHE A 52 -13.29 20.24 -7.80
N ALA A 53 -13.94 19.58 -6.83
CA ALA A 53 -15.05 20.15 -6.08
C ALA A 53 -14.63 21.39 -5.30
N GLU A 54 -13.49 21.34 -4.61
CA GLU A 54 -12.95 22.49 -3.88
C GLU A 54 -12.45 23.61 -4.78
N GLY A 55 -11.80 23.29 -5.90
CA GLY A 55 -11.42 24.29 -6.89
C GLY A 55 -12.64 25.05 -7.42
N THR A 56 -13.70 24.32 -7.76
CA THR A 56 -14.98 24.91 -8.19
C THR A 56 -15.62 25.76 -7.09
N ALA A 57 -15.62 25.28 -5.86
CA ALA A 57 -16.14 26.04 -4.71
C ALA A 57 -15.35 27.33 -4.47
N THR A 58 -14.02 27.28 -4.60
CA THR A 58 -13.12 28.43 -4.45
C THR A 58 -13.36 29.45 -5.55
N MET A 59 -13.52 29.01 -6.81
CA MET A 59 -13.86 29.90 -7.93
C MET A 59 -15.19 30.63 -7.69
N LYS A 60 -16.22 29.93 -7.20
CA LYS A 60 -17.50 30.57 -6.82
C LYS A 60 -17.32 31.63 -5.73
N LYS A 61 -16.51 31.34 -4.72
CA LYS A 61 -16.21 32.29 -3.64
C LYS A 61 -15.43 33.51 -4.16
N LEU A 62 -14.43 33.30 -5.00
CA LEU A 62 -13.65 34.38 -5.61
C LEU A 62 -14.50 35.28 -6.49
N ALA A 63 -15.40 34.72 -7.30
CA ALA A 63 -16.33 35.48 -8.12
C ALA A 63 -17.30 36.37 -7.29
N ALA A 64 -17.57 35.97 -6.04
CA ALA A 64 -18.39 36.73 -5.10
C ALA A 64 -17.58 37.72 -4.23
N ALA A 65 -16.25 37.70 -4.31
CA ALA A 65 -15.40 38.56 -3.49
C ALA A 65 -15.50 40.03 -3.92
N ARG A 66 -15.73 40.93 -2.97
CA ARG A 66 -15.91 42.37 -3.22
C ARG A 66 -14.65 43.20 -2.96
N THR A 67 -13.62 42.59 -2.38
CA THR A 67 -12.37 43.26 -2.02
C THR A 67 -11.16 42.34 -2.30
N PRO A 68 -9.97 42.91 -2.57
CA PRO A 68 -8.74 42.14 -2.69
C PRO A 68 -8.40 41.35 -1.42
N GLN A 69 -8.64 41.92 -0.24
CA GLN A 69 -8.43 41.25 1.04
C GLN A 69 -9.24 39.96 1.17
N ALA A 70 -10.53 40.00 0.83
CA ALA A 70 -11.39 38.81 0.86
C ALA A 70 -10.93 37.76 -0.16
N ALA A 71 -10.52 38.18 -1.35
CA ALA A 71 -9.97 37.28 -2.36
C ALA A 71 -8.67 36.59 -1.88
N PHE A 72 -7.80 37.33 -1.19
CA PHE A 72 -6.58 36.78 -0.60
C PHE A 72 -6.88 35.75 0.48
N GLU A 73 -7.83 36.03 1.38
CA GLU A 73 -8.26 35.07 2.42
C GLU A 73 -8.83 33.79 1.81
N ILE A 74 -9.63 33.91 0.74
CA ILE A 74 -10.19 32.75 0.02
C ILE A 74 -9.08 31.91 -0.62
N GLN A 75 -8.10 32.52 -1.28
CA GLN A 75 -6.97 31.79 -1.87
C GLN A 75 -6.08 31.15 -0.81
N ALA A 76 -5.79 31.86 0.29
CA ALA A 76 -4.99 31.34 1.39
C ALA A 76 -5.65 30.11 2.03
N ALA A 77 -6.97 30.15 2.24
CA ALA A 77 -7.73 29.01 2.73
C ALA A 77 -7.69 27.82 1.75
N TYR A 78 -7.84 28.08 0.44
CA TYR A 78 -7.74 27.05 -0.59
C TYR A 78 -6.35 26.39 -0.64
N LEU A 79 -5.28 27.18 -0.56
CA LEU A 79 -3.90 26.67 -0.54
C LEU A 79 -3.65 25.80 0.67
N LYS A 80 -4.07 26.24 1.87
CA LYS A 80 -3.96 25.47 3.10
C LYS A 80 -4.71 24.14 3.00
N GLY A 81 -5.98 24.17 2.60
CA GLY A 81 -6.79 22.96 2.44
C GLY A 81 -6.24 22.00 1.38
N SER A 82 -5.73 22.54 0.27
CA SER A 82 -5.09 21.73 -0.78
C SER A 82 -3.82 21.04 -0.29
N TYR A 83 -3.01 21.72 0.53
CA TYR A 83 -1.83 21.14 1.15
C TYR A 83 -2.19 20.02 2.14
N GLU A 84 -3.15 20.27 3.03
CA GLU A 84 -3.62 19.28 4.01
C GLU A 84 -4.16 18.02 3.31
N ARG A 85 -4.97 18.19 2.25
CA ARG A 85 -5.46 17.07 1.42
C ARG A 85 -4.32 16.30 0.75
N LEU A 86 -3.33 16.99 0.19
CA LEU A 86 -2.18 16.34 -0.46
C LEU A 86 -1.35 15.52 0.55
N VAL A 87 -1.11 16.07 1.73
CA VAL A 87 -0.39 15.38 2.80
C VAL A 87 -1.17 14.12 3.22
N ALA A 88 -2.49 14.23 3.41
CA ALA A 88 -3.34 13.08 3.72
C ALA A 88 -3.26 12.00 2.64
N GLN A 89 -3.41 12.36 1.36
CA GLN A 89 -3.30 11.43 0.24
C GLN A 89 -1.93 10.73 0.21
N THR A 90 -0.85 11.49 0.45
CA THR A 90 0.52 10.96 0.48
C THR A 90 0.70 9.97 1.63
N GLN A 91 0.15 10.26 2.80
CA GLN A 91 0.18 9.35 3.95
C GLN A 91 -0.59 8.06 3.64
N THR A 92 -1.79 8.16 3.07
CA THR A 92 -2.58 6.98 2.65
C THR A 92 -1.80 6.11 1.67
N MET A 93 -1.18 6.70 0.65
CA MET A 93 -0.38 5.95 -0.32
C MET A 93 0.84 5.28 0.35
N ARG A 94 1.55 6.00 1.20
CA ARG A 94 2.68 5.44 1.97
C ARG A 94 2.25 4.23 2.79
N ASP A 95 1.13 4.32 3.49
CA ASP A 95 0.66 3.28 4.38
C ASP A 95 0.20 2.03 3.59
N LEU A 96 -0.46 2.23 2.45
CA LEU A 96 -0.82 1.15 1.52
C LEU A 96 0.40 0.37 1.03
N TYR A 97 1.44 1.06 0.56
CA TYR A 97 2.64 0.41 0.03
C TYR A 97 3.55 -0.16 1.12
N SER A 98 3.60 0.46 2.31
CA SER A 98 4.29 -0.10 3.48
C SER A 98 3.63 -1.40 3.97
N GLY A 99 2.29 -1.43 3.98
CA GLY A 99 1.52 -2.63 4.29
C GLY A 99 1.76 -3.77 3.29
N LEU A 100 1.84 -3.43 2.00
CA LEU A 100 2.20 -4.39 0.95
C LEU A 100 3.61 -4.95 1.17
N ALA A 101 4.60 -4.09 1.40
CA ALA A 101 5.98 -4.51 1.65
C ALA A 101 6.07 -5.44 2.86
N THR A 102 5.30 -5.17 3.92
CA THR A 102 5.22 -6.04 5.11
C THR A 102 4.60 -7.40 4.79
N THR A 103 3.57 -7.44 3.95
CA THR A 103 2.90 -8.69 3.51
C THR A 103 3.81 -9.53 2.62
N MET A 104 4.68 -8.89 1.83
CA MET A 104 5.63 -9.55 0.92
C MET A 104 6.93 -9.98 1.61
N LYS A 105 7.21 -9.55 2.86
CA LYS A 105 8.37 -10.05 3.61
C LYS A 105 8.26 -11.57 3.77
N PRO A 106 9.31 -12.33 3.46
CA PRO A 106 9.30 -13.78 3.65
C PRO A 106 9.06 -14.11 5.12
N GLN A 107 7.92 -14.73 5.42
CA GLN A 107 7.63 -15.25 6.75
C GLN A 107 8.32 -16.63 6.87
N GLY A 108 9.58 -16.61 7.32
CA GLY A 108 10.45 -17.78 7.52
C GLY A 108 11.41 -18.02 6.35
N THR A 109 12.70 -18.30 6.56
CA THR A 109 13.31 -19.01 7.69
C THR A 109 14.42 -18.19 8.38
N GLY A 110 14.39 -18.19 9.71
CA GLY A 110 15.59 -18.03 10.53
C GLY A 110 16.50 -19.26 10.39
N ALA A 111 16.89 -19.59 9.16
CA ALA A 111 17.98 -20.50 8.92
C ALA A 111 19.25 -19.74 9.35
N LYS A 112 19.68 -19.96 10.59
CA LYS A 112 21.10 -19.83 10.91
C LYS A 112 21.81 -20.61 9.80
N LEU A 113 22.58 -19.92 8.97
CA LEU A 113 23.56 -20.57 8.11
C LEU A 113 24.31 -21.53 9.02
N PRO A 114 24.36 -22.84 8.72
CA PRO A 114 25.23 -23.71 9.49
C PRO A 114 26.63 -23.14 9.32
N ALA A 115 27.16 -22.56 10.40
CA ALA A 115 28.57 -22.30 10.53
C ALA A 115 29.21 -23.68 10.48
N THR A 116 29.63 -24.08 9.28
CA THR A 116 30.41 -25.30 9.10
C THR A 116 31.81 -24.83 8.78
N VAL A 117 32.69 -25.25 9.68
CA VAL A 117 34.15 -25.05 9.77
C VAL A 117 34.86 -25.20 8.44
#